data_AF-A0A3Q4GEW2-F1
#
_entry.id   AF-A0A3Q4GEW2-F1
#
_cell.length_a   1.000
_cell.length_b   1.000
_cell.length_c   1.000
_cell.angle_alpha   90.00
_cell.angle_beta   90.00
_cell.angle_gamma   90.00
#
_symmetry.space_group_name_H-M   'P 1'
#
loop_
_entity.id
_entity.type
_entity.pdbx_description
1 polymer ?
#
loop_
_entity_poly.entity_id
_entity_poly.type
_entity_poly.pdbx_seq_one_letter_code
_entity_poly.pdbx_strand_id
1 'polypeptide(L)'
;MTDDPGEIVVPRLCHLKRSEGQSFGFHLCMYSQGFEITDLDPWSPAEHSGLKDGDRVLEVNEEYVVNMDFKPHISGHRILQMSPFSFFQAVSMGVDLKFLAKATKGDRWSRPRLCHIQKHPKHGLGMTIVSVDGEKNQYMVRTVIDGPAEKAGIFSGDRLIWINGLMVSTLRYSALTRTVKNSGDSVTVLVIDSDSESCYIRRKMPIMPVVAQSFNLPHNAKTMNLVKGSDGYGFLLKQEKLASTQQKVHVLREVDVGSPAQGAGMEDGELLLAVNGEPIESMEHEDIVRKIRQSGDKVSLTAISIPGRGFYRELGISPLLFHEDCSHHCIKNWEDAPLRKPTKYNQDREEADSGFHSGYVPEMPETVRIQVGPHCFTAVRHEYVRTWHAV
;
A
#
# COMPACT_ATOMS: atom_id res chain seq x y z
N MET A 1 20.31 5.64 -45.02
CA MET A 1 19.81 4.99 -43.79
C MET A 1 18.40 5.52 -43.61
N THR A 2 17.41 4.66 -43.78
CA THR A 2 15.99 5.01 -43.66
C THR A 2 15.70 5.44 -42.23
N ASP A 3 15.31 6.70 -42.05
CA ASP A 3 14.63 7.16 -40.85
C ASP A 3 13.39 6.29 -40.65
N ASP A 4 13.37 5.53 -39.57
CA ASP A 4 12.22 4.74 -39.15
C ASP A 4 11.23 5.69 -38.45
N PRO A 5 10.04 5.94 -39.03
CA PRO A 5 9.10 6.89 -38.46
C PRO A 5 8.34 6.22 -37.30
N GLY A 6 8.79 6.49 -36.08
CA GLY A 6 8.02 6.27 -34.87
C GLY A 6 8.48 5.08 -34.04
N GLU A 7 9.55 5.26 -33.26
CA GLU A 7 9.60 4.58 -31.97
C GLU A 7 8.42 5.09 -31.14
N ILE A 8 7.38 4.26 -31.10
CA ILE A 8 6.14 4.55 -30.41
C ILE A 8 6.48 4.75 -28.94
N VAL A 9 6.11 5.90 -28.39
CA VAL A 9 6.23 6.23 -26.96
C VAL A 9 5.26 5.34 -26.17
N VAL A 10 5.60 4.06 -25.98
CA VAL A 10 4.71 3.07 -25.35
C VAL A 10 5.28 2.66 -23.99
N PRO A 11 4.60 3.04 -22.90
CA PRO A 11 4.84 2.44 -21.60
C PRO A 11 4.71 0.91 -21.64
N ARG A 12 5.59 0.22 -20.92
CA ARG A 12 5.59 -1.24 -20.74
C ARG A 12 5.10 -1.58 -19.34
N LEU A 13 4.27 -2.62 -19.22
CA LEU A 13 3.81 -3.13 -17.94
C LEU A 13 4.66 -4.33 -17.52
N CYS A 14 5.40 -4.19 -16.43
CA CYS A 14 6.16 -5.27 -15.80
C CYS A 14 5.38 -5.89 -14.63
N HIS A 15 5.36 -7.22 -14.60
CA HIS A 15 4.71 -8.01 -13.55
C HIS A 15 5.76 -8.68 -12.69
N LEU A 16 6.04 -8.09 -11.53
CA LEU A 16 7.02 -8.60 -10.59
C LEU A 16 6.48 -9.82 -9.85
N LYS A 17 7.19 -10.94 -9.96
CA LYS A 17 6.91 -12.18 -9.23
C LYS A 17 8.16 -12.60 -8.47
N ARG A 18 8.05 -12.71 -7.15
CA ARG A 18 9.15 -13.13 -6.28
C ARG A 18 8.72 -14.28 -5.38
N SER A 19 9.69 -15.08 -4.93
CA SER A 19 9.47 -16.03 -3.85
C SER A 19 9.37 -15.33 -2.50
N GLU A 20 8.72 -15.98 -1.53
CA GLU A 20 8.63 -15.47 -0.16
C GLU A 20 10.04 -15.28 0.42
N GLY A 21 10.33 -14.09 0.95
CA GLY A 21 11.66 -13.73 1.46
C GLY A 21 12.72 -13.37 0.40
N GLN A 22 12.36 -13.20 -0.87
CA GLN A 22 13.27 -12.69 -1.91
C GLN A 22 13.08 -11.18 -2.11
N SER A 23 14.12 -10.44 -2.50
CA SER A 23 14.00 -9.05 -2.95
C SER A 23 13.41 -9.03 -4.34
N PHE A 24 12.89 -7.90 -4.81
CA PHE A 24 12.66 -7.79 -6.26
C PHE A 24 13.96 -7.53 -7.02
N GLY A 25 15.01 -7.06 -6.34
CA GLY A 25 16.35 -6.87 -6.88
C GLY A 25 16.48 -5.62 -7.75
N PHE A 26 15.87 -4.51 -7.31
CA PHE A 26 16.03 -3.20 -7.91
C PHE A 26 15.91 -2.12 -6.83
N HIS A 27 16.27 -0.89 -7.19
CA HIS A 27 16.07 0.29 -6.37
C HIS A 27 15.21 1.31 -7.08
N LEU A 28 14.42 2.08 -6.31
CA LEU A 28 13.80 3.31 -6.83
C LEU A 28 14.60 4.53 -6.36
N CYS A 29 15.04 5.33 -7.32
CA CYS A 29 15.56 6.66 -7.08
C CYS A 29 14.51 7.71 -7.44
N MET A 30 14.30 8.68 -6.55
CA MET A 30 13.40 9.80 -6.77
C MET A 30 14.14 10.95 -7.43
N TYR A 31 13.56 11.49 -8.50
CA TYR A 31 14.02 12.70 -9.18
C TYR A 31 12.88 13.73 -9.25
N SER A 32 13.20 14.98 -9.63
CA SER A 32 12.24 16.08 -9.74
C SER A 32 11.04 15.85 -10.68
N GLN A 33 11.05 14.76 -11.46
CA GLN A 33 10.01 14.38 -12.41
C GLN A 33 9.57 12.91 -12.23
N GLY A 34 9.61 12.38 -11.01
CA GLY A 34 9.17 11.03 -10.67
C GLY A 34 10.29 10.02 -10.40
N PHE A 35 9.97 8.73 -10.47
CA PHE A 35 10.84 7.64 -10.02
C PHE A 35 11.57 6.96 -11.19
N GLU A 36 12.79 6.51 -10.91
CA GLU A 36 13.65 5.79 -11.83
C GLU A 36 14.11 4.47 -11.21
N ILE A 37 14.16 3.42 -12.03
CA ILE A 37 14.71 2.12 -11.65
C ILE A 37 16.23 2.21 -11.71
N THR A 38 16.91 1.92 -10.61
CA THR A 38 18.37 1.89 -10.53
C THR A 38 18.85 0.62 -9.82
N ASP A 39 20.14 0.32 -9.91
CA ASP A 39 20.79 -0.76 -9.16
C ASP A 39 20.01 -2.09 -9.34
N LEU A 40 19.73 -2.43 -10.61
CA LEU A 40 19.04 -3.67 -10.99
C LEU A 40 19.98 -4.87 -10.83
N ASP A 41 19.65 -5.76 -9.91
CA ASP A 41 20.43 -6.96 -9.63
C ASP A 41 20.33 -7.94 -10.83
N PRO A 42 21.46 -8.49 -11.33
CA PRO A 42 21.43 -9.53 -12.36
C PRO A 42 20.66 -10.77 -11.89
N TRP A 43 19.86 -11.35 -12.78
CA TRP A 43 18.99 -12.52 -12.54
C TRP A 43 17.91 -12.30 -11.48
N SER A 44 17.63 -11.04 -11.13
CA SER A 44 16.59 -10.70 -10.17
C SER A 44 15.18 -10.93 -10.71
N PRO A 45 14.18 -11.04 -9.82
CA PRO A 45 12.77 -10.99 -10.22
C PRO A 45 12.43 -9.77 -11.09
N ALA A 46 13.02 -8.61 -10.80
CA ALA A 46 12.82 -7.37 -11.55
C ALA A 46 13.35 -7.46 -12.98
N GLU A 47 14.58 -7.92 -13.17
CA GLU A 47 15.18 -8.09 -14.50
C GLU A 47 14.40 -9.12 -15.33
N HIS A 48 14.06 -10.27 -14.75
CA HIS A 48 13.23 -11.30 -15.41
C HIS A 48 11.82 -10.82 -15.77
N SER A 49 11.30 -9.82 -15.04
CA SER A 49 10.00 -9.21 -15.32
C SER A 49 10.08 -8.18 -16.45
N GLY A 50 11.27 -7.84 -16.92
CA GLY A 50 11.53 -6.92 -18.03
C GLY A 50 11.83 -5.48 -17.62
N LEU A 51 12.11 -5.24 -16.32
CA LEU A 51 12.62 -3.94 -15.88
C LEU A 51 14.05 -3.75 -16.37
N LYS A 52 14.42 -2.50 -16.65
CA LYS A 52 15.77 -2.11 -17.03
C LYS A 52 16.25 -0.96 -16.16
N ASP A 53 17.56 -0.91 -15.94
CA ASP A 53 18.21 0.22 -15.30
C ASP A 53 17.95 1.52 -16.11
N GLY A 54 17.58 2.59 -15.42
CA GLY A 54 17.17 3.87 -16.00
C GLY A 54 15.70 3.94 -16.47
N ASP A 55 14.92 2.86 -16.42
CA ASP A 55 13.50 2.93 -16.77
C ASP A 55 12.75 3.89 -15.82
N ARG A 56 11.91 4.76 -16.38
CA ARG A 56 11.10 5.76 -15.67
C ARG A 56 9.74 5.18 -15.30
N VAL A 57 9.39 5.21 -14.03
CA VAL A 57 8.16 4.63 -13.51
C VAL A 57 7.01 5.63 -13.64
N LEU A 58 5.98 5.23 -14.37
CA LEU A 58 4.74 5.99 -14.53
C LEU A 58 3.70 5.58 -13.51
N GLU A 59 3.60 4.28 -13.21
CA GLU A 59 2.65 3.74 -12.24
C GLU A 59 3.21 2.58 -11.42
N VAL A 60 2.75 2.47 -10.17
CA VAL A 60 2.96 1.31 -9.29
C VAL A 60 1.59 0.83 -8.84
N ASN A 61 1.28 -0.46 -9.00
CA ASN A 61 -0.04 -1.02 -8.63
C ASN A 61 -1.25 -0.26 -9.21
N GLU A 62 -1.14 0.21 -10.46
CA GLU A 62 -2.19 0.97 -11.16
C GLU A 62 -2.46 2.36 -10.57
N GLU A 63 -1.59 2.84 -9.67
CA GLU A 63 -1.55 4.21 -9.16
C GLU A 63 -0.47 5.01 -9.89
N TYR A 64 -0.81 6.21 -10.36
CA TYR A 64 0.09 7.07 -11.13
C TYR A 64 1.05 7.83 -10.22
N VAL A 65 2.35 7.60 -10.36
CA VAL A 65 3.38 8.06 -9.40
C VAL A 65 4.26 9.21 -9.91
N VAL A 66 4.07 9.66 -11.15
CA VAL A 66 4.84 10.80 -11.69
C VAL A 66 4.39 12.09 -10.98
N ASN A 67 5.35 12.92 -10.58
CA ASN A 67 5.15 14.13 -9.76
C ASN A 67 4.60 13.86 -8.35
N MET A 68 4.73 12.63 -7.85
CA MET A 68 4.62 12.39 -6.41
C MET A 68 5.94 12.75 -5.74
N ASP A 69 5.85 13.53 -4.67
CA ASP A 69 7.01 13.93 -3.85
C ASP A 69 7.30 12.90 -2.74
N PHE A 70 6.51 11.83 -2.64
CA PHE A 70 6.61 10.81 -1.61
C PHE A 70 6.71 9.40 -2.21
N LYS A 71 7.37 8.51 -1.47
CA LYS A 71 7.67 7.14 -1.91
C LYS A 71 6.38 6.33 -2.04
N PRO A 72 6.05 5.78 -3.23
CA PRO A 72 4.93 4.87 -3.35
C PRO A 72 5.24 3.56 -2.60
N HIS A 73 4.25 2.99 -1.92
CA HIS A 73 4.42 1.69 -1.29
C HIS A 73 4.57 0.59 -2.35
N ILE A 74 5.80 0.17 -2.62
CA ILE A 74 6.12 -0.93 -3.53
C ILE A 74 5.99 -2.28 -2.80
N SER A 75 4.83 -2.57 -2.19
CA SER A 75 4.42 -3.98 -2.03
C SER A 75 3.98 -4.60 -3.36
N GLY A 76 4.02 -3.78 -4.42
CA GLY A 76 3.44 -4.01 -5.70
C GLY A 76 4.14 -5.01 -6.60
N HIS A 77 3.31 -5.82 -7.23
CA HIS A 77 3.69 -6.82 -8.22
C HIS A 77 3.58 -6.27 -9.65
N ARG A 78 3.35 -4.95 -9.80
CA ARG A 78 3.07 -4.29 -11.10
C ARG A 78 3.71 -2.92 -11.17
N ILE A 79 4.51 -2.71 -12.20
CA ILE A 79 5.13 -1.43 -12.52
C ILE A 79 4.80 -1.12 -13.98
N LEU A 80 4.24 0.07 -14.25
CA LEU A 80 4.16 0.61 -15.60
C LEU A 80 5.34 1.56 -15.76
N GLN A 81 6.25 1.24 -16.65
CA GLN A 81 7.47 2.02 -16.86
C GLN A 81 7.74 2.31 -18.33
N MET A 82 8.66 3.22 -18.58
CA MET A 82 9.07 3.65 -19.90
C MET A 82 10.59 3.75 -19.98
N SER A 83 11.17 3.53 -21.17
CA SER A 83 12.60 3.77 -21.33
C SER A 83 12.94 5.24 -21.08
N PRO A 84 14.16 5.55 -20.60
CA PRO A 84 14.55 6.93 -20.36
C PRO A 84 14.48 7.79 -21.64
N PHE A 85 14.83 7.22 -22.80
CA PHE A 85 14.69 7.90 -24.09
C PHE A 85 13.24 8.27 -24.44
N SER A 86 12.32 7.30 -24.36
CA SER A 86 10.91 7.56 -24.65
C SER A 86 10.27 8.52 -23.65
N PHE A 87 10.69 8.46 -22.38
CA PHE A 87 10.22 9.40 -21.35
C PHE A 87 10.68 10.83 -21.67
N PHE A 88 11.96 11.01 -21.96
CA PHE A 88 12.53 12.30 -22.34
C PHE A 88 11.84 12.87 -23.60
N GLN A 89 11.61 12.02 -24.60
CA GLN A 89 10.90 12.40 -25.82
C GLN A 89 9.46 12.82 -25.54
N ALA A 90 8.73 12.06 -24.72
CA ALA A 90 7.35 12.38 -24.33
C ALA A 90 7.25 13.73 -23.62
N VAL A 91 8.13 13.98 -22.65
CA VAL A 91 8.19 15.24 -21.90
C VAL A 91 8.55 16.41 -22.84
N SER A 92 9.52 16.23 -23.72
CA SER A 92 9.95 17.25 -24.69
C SER A 92 8.85 17.61 -25.70
N MET A 93 8.01 16.63 -26.05
CA MET A 93 6.86 16.82 -26.93
C MET A 93 5.62 17.35 -26.20
N GLY A 94 5.68 17.58 -24.88
CA GLY A 94 4.55 18.02 -24.07
C GLY A 94 3.41 16.99 -23.98
N VAL A 95 3.73 15.69 -24.14
CA VAL A 95 2.74 14.61 -24.02
C VAL A 95 2.29 14.49 -22.57
N ASP A 96 0.97 14.45 -22.35
CA ASP A 96 0.42 14.13 -21.03
C ASP A 96 0.71 12.65 -20.70
N LEU A 97 1.73 12.43 -19.87
CA LEU A 97 2.16 11.10 -19.42
C LEU A 97 1.06 10.35 -18.66
N LYS A 98 0.17 11.06 -17.97
CA LYS A 98 -0.97 10.45 -17.27
C LYS A 98 -2.02 9.96 -18.26
N PHE A 99 -2.28 10.75 -19.30
CA PHE A 99 -3.11 10.31 -20.41
C PHE A 99 -2.48 9.12 -21.14
N LEU A 100 -1.18 9.17 -21.40
CA LEU A 100 -0.46 8.09 -22.08
C LEU A 100 -0.48 6.78 -21.27
N ALA A 101 -0.23 6.84 -19.97
CA ALA A 101 -0.37 5.70 -19.07
C ALA A 101 -1.78 5.10 -19.15
N LYS A 102 -2.83 5.93 -19.08
CA LYS A 102 -4.23 5.48 -19.29
C LYS A 102 -4.45 4.87 -20.66
N ALA A 103 -3.94 5.48 -21.73
CA ALA A 103 -4.12 5.03 -23.09
C ALA A 103 -3.50 3.64 -23.35
N THR A 104 -2.34 3.33 -22.72
CA THR A 104 -1.76 1.98 -22.81
C THR A 104 -2.67 0.88 -22.26
N LYS A 105 -3.56 1.26 -21.35
CA LYS A 105 -4.52 0.36 -20.75
C LYS A 105 -5.80 0.21 -21.59
N GLY A 106 -5.97 0.99 -22.66
CA GLY A 106 -7.09 0.95 -23.58
C GLY A 106 -8.29 1.80 -23.12
N ASP A 107 -9.19 2.10 -24.04
CA ASP A 107 -10.42 2.83 -23.75
C ASP A 107 -11.37 1.97 -22.90
N ARG A 108 -11.91 2.57 -21.82
CA ARG A 108 -12.91 1.98 -20.91
C ARG A 108 -12.46 0.72 -20.17
N TRP A 109 -11.29 0.77 -19.53
CA TRP A 109 -10.91 -0.24 -18.54
C TRP A 109 -10.97 0.35 -17.11
N SER A 110 -11.37 -0.45 -16.12
CA SER A 110 -11.46 -0.07 -14.72
C SER A 110 -10.81 -1.10 -13.80
N ARG A 111 -10.36 -0.65 -12.62
CA ARG A 111 -9.83 -1.56 -11.60
C ARG A 111 -10.96 -2.45 -11.09
N PRO A 112 -10.68 -3.73 -10.73
CA PRO A 112 -11.61 -4.53 -9.97
C PRO A 112 -12.06 -3.78 -8.72
N ARG A 113 -13.27 -4.06 -8.23
CA ARG A 113 -13.84 -3.38 -7.06
C ARG A 113 -14.05 -4.38 -5.94
N LEU A 114 -13.43 -4.14 -4.80
CA LEU A 114 -13.65 -4.89 -3.58
C LEU A 114 -14.71 -4.14 -2.75
N CYS A 115 -15.93 -4.64 -2.81
CA CYS A 115 -17.11 -3.98 -2.30
C CYS A 115 -17.60 -4.69 -1.05
N HIS A 116 -17.81 -3.95 0.04
CA HIS A 116 -18.50 -4.45 1.22
C HIS A 116 -19.94 -3.95 1.25
N ILE A 117 -20.88 -4.90 1.35
CA ILE A 117 -22.32 -4.66 1.29
C ILE A 117 -22.92 -5.02 2.64
N GLN A 118 -23.65 -4.08 3.24
CA GLN A 118 -24.47 -4.35 4.40
C GLN A 118 -25.90 -4.70 3.97
N LYS A 119 -26.47 -5.77 4.53
CA LYS A 119 -27.84 -6.21 4.23
C LYS A 119 -28.83 -5.16 4.73
N HIS A 120 -29.68 -4.71 3.83
CA HIS A 120 -30.81 -3.86 4.17
C HIS A 120 -32.02 -4.73 4.58
N PRO A 121 -32.75 -4.40 5.66
CA PRO A 121 -33.86 -5.22 6.15
C PRO A 121 -34.94 -5.52 5.11
N LYS A 122 -35.20 -4.59 4.18
CA LYS A 122 -36.23 -4.74 3.14
C LYS A 122 -35.71 -5.26 1.79
N HIS A 123 -34.44 -5.00 1.48
CA HIS A 123 -33.89 -5.23 0.13
C HIS A 123 -32.79 -6.29 0.10
N GLY A 124 -32.48 -6.90 1.25
CA GLY A 124 -31.34 -7.81 1.39
C GLY A 124 -30.06 -7.12 0.97
N LEU A 125 -29.25 -7.79 0.16
CA LEU A 125 -28.02 -7.21 -0.40
C LEU A 125 -28.27 -6.26 -1.58
N GLY A 126 -29.49 -6.21 -2.13
CA GLY A 126 -29.76 -5.44 -3.36
C GLY A 126 -29.05 -5.98 -4.61
N MET A 127 -28.61 -7.24 -4.60
CA MET A 127 -28.06 -7.92 -5.77
C MET A 127 -28.57 -9.35 -5.89
N THR A 128 -28.65 -9.85 -7.13
CA THR A 128 -28.93 -11.24 -7.48
C THR A 128 -27.77 -11.77 -8.32
N ILE A 129 -27.33 -12.99 -8.02
CA ILE A 129 -26.27 -13.68 -8.75
C ILE A 129 -26.90 -14.52 -9.86
N VAL A 130 -26.43 -14.34 -11.08
CA VAL A 130 -26.92 -15.03 -12.30
C VAL A 130 -25.77 -15.81 -12.91
N SER A 131 -26.00 -17.06 -13.31
CA SER A 131 -24.99 -17.84 -14.06
C SER A 131 -24.79 -17.26 -15.45
N VAL A 132 -23.56 -17.27 -15.93
CA VAL A 132 -23.27 -16.91 -17.34
C VAL A 132 -23.53 -18.14 -18.20
N ASP A 133 -24.34 -17.97 -19.26
CA ASP A 133 -24.71 -19.06 -20.14
C ASP A 133 -23.49 -19.68 -20.82
N GLY A 134 -23.39 -21.02 -20.79
CA GLY A 134 -22.29 -21.77 -21.38
C GLY A 134 -20.99 -21.76 -20.57
N GLU A 135 -20.89 -21.00 -19.48
CA GLU A 135 -19.67 -20.88 -18.69
C GLU A 135 -19.83 -21.50 -17.29
N LYS A 136 -19.04 -22.54 -17.01
CA LYS A 136 -19.10 -23.23 -15.72
C LYS A 136 -18.44 -22.37 -14.63
N ASN A 137 -19.14 -22.22 -13.50
CA ASN A 137 -18.69 -21.48 -12.31
C ASN A 137 -18.36 -20.00 -12.57
N GLN A 138 -18.96 -19.40 -13.61
CA GLN A 138 -18.90 -17.97 -13.87
C GLN A 138 -20.26 -17.35 -13.60
N TYR A 139 -20.25 -16.20 -12.92
CA TYR A 139 -21.47 -15.55 -12.48
C TYR A 139 -21.39 -14.04 -12.67
N MET A 140 -22.52 -13.47 -13.02
CA MET A 140 -22.76 -12.03 -13.08
C MET A 140 -23.68 -11.59 -11.94
N VAL A 141 -23.63 -10.30 -11.63
CA VAL A 141 -24.57 -9.68 -10.69
C VAL A 141 -25.57 -8.81 -11.43
N ARG A 142 -26.81 -8.88 -10.97
CA ARG A 142 -27.87 -7.90 -11.27
C ARG A 142 -28.20 -7.17 -9.98
N THR A 143 -28.10 -5.85 -10.01
CA THR A 143 -28.36 -4.98 -8.87
C THR A 143 -29.74 -4.36 -8.95
N VAL A 144 -30.28 -4.02 -7.78
CA VAL A 144 -31.46 -3.18 -7.66
C VAL A 144 -31.00 -1.73 -7.71
N ILE A 145 -31.68 -0.91 -8.51
CA ILE A 145 -31.40 0.52 -8.63
C ILE A 145 -31.46 1.18 -7.25
N ASP A 146 -30.43 1.95 -6.90
CA ASP A 146 -30.25 2.60 -5.58
C ASP A 146 -30.22 1.62 -4.38
N GLY A 147 -30.02 0.33 -4.67
CA GLY A 147 -29.93 -0.74 -3.69
C GLY A 147 -28.60 -0.73 -2.92
N PRO A 148 -28.50 -1.52 -1.83
CA PRO A 148 -27.28 -1.61 -1.04
C PRO A 148 -26.03 -2.00 -1.84
N ALA A 149 -26.15 -2.93 -2.79
CA ALA A 149 -25.05 -3.34 -3.66
C ALA A 149 -24.54 -2.19 -4.55
N GLU A 150 -25.44 -1.42 -5.17
CA GLU A 150 -25.06 -0.30 -6.04
C GLU A 150 -24.40 0.83 -5.24
N LYS A 151 -24.92 1.12 -4.05
CA LYS A 151 -24.29 2.04 -3.10
C LYS A 151 -22.91 1.57 -2.62
N ALA A 152 -22.64 0.27 -2.68
CA ALA A 152 -21.34 -0.31 -2.37
C ALA A 152 -20.41 -0.41 -3.60
N GLY A 153 -20.78 0.15 -4.76
CA GLY A 153 -19.94 0.20 -5.96
C GLY A 153 -20.08 -1.01 -6.90
N ILE A 154 -21.15 -1.79 -6.76
CA ILE A 154 -21.44 -2.95 -7.62
C ILE A 154 -22.51 -2.57 -8.64
N PHE A 155 -22.28 -2.85 -9.91
CA PHE A 155 -23.20 -2.50 -10.98
C PHE A 155 -23.77 -3.73 -11.67
N SER A 156 -25.01 -3.59 -12.17
CA SER A 156 -25.63 -4.63 -12.98
C SER A 156 -24.78 -4.90 -14.22
N GLY A 157 -24.42 -6.16 -14.45
CA GLY A 157 -23.52 -6.54 -15.54
C GLY A 157 -22.10 -6.89 -15.09
N ASP A 158 -21.75 -6.59 -13.84
CA ASP A 158 -20.45 -6.95 -13.30
C ASP A 158 -20.29 -8.48 -13.17
N ARG A 159 -19.07 -8.94 -13.38
CA ARG A 159 -18.61 -10.30 -13.14
C ARG A 159 -18.21 -10.46 -11.68
N LEU A 160 -18.69 -11.53 -11.05
CA LEU A 160 -18.39 -11.86 -9.66
C LEU A 160 -17.19 -12.81 -9.59
N ILE A 161 -16.07 -12.32 -9.06
CA ILE A 161 -14.78 -13.05 -9.08
C ILE A 161 -14.48 -13.72 -7.74
N TRP A 162 -14.79 -13.04 -6.64
CA TRP A 162 -14.49 -13.52 -5.28
C TRP A 162 -15.56 -13.08 -4.28
N ILE A 163 -15.80 -13.88 -3.25
CA ILE A 163 -16.79 -13.62 -2.19
C ILE A 163 -16.30 -14.15 -0.85
N ASN A 164 -16.25 -13.29 0.18
CA ASN A 164 -15.93 -13.65 1.56
C ASN A 164 -14.74 -14.64 1.71
N GLY A 165 -13.61 -14.35 1.08
CA GLY A 165 -12.42 -15.21 1.14
C GLY A 165 -12.31 -16.27 0.04
N LEU A 166 -13.37 -16.49 -0.74
CA LEU A 166 -13.46 -17.61 -1.68
C LEU A 166 -13.49 -17.16 -3.14
N MET A 167 -12.68 -17.81 -3.97
CA MET A 167 -12.73 -17.65 -5.43
C MET A 167 -14.00 -18.27 -5.98
N VAL A 168 -14.79 -17.48 -6.70
CA VAL A 168 -16.11 -17.90 -7.21
C VAL A 168 -15.98 -19.00 -8.26
N SER A 169 -14.90 -18.98 -9.05
CA SER A 169 -14.56 -20.03 -10.03
C SER A 169 -14.43 -21.44 -9.41
N THR A 170 -14.13 -21.51 -8.12
CA THR A 170 -14.01 -22.77 -7.35
C THR A 170 -15.35 -23.27 -6.79
N LEU A 171 -16.38 -22.41 -6.80
CA LEU A 171 -17.66 -22.69 -6.16
C LEU A 171 -18.70 -23.12 -7.19
N ARG A 172 -19.49 -24.15 -6.84
CA ARG A 172 -20.74 -24.45 -7.55
C ARG A 172 -21.81 -23.45 -7.14
N TYR A 173 -22.82 -23.24 -7.98
CA TYR A 173 -23.92 -22.30 -7.71
C TYR A 173 -24.60 -22.54 -6.35
N SER A 174 -24.80 -23.80 -5.96
CA SER A 174 -25.40 -24.14 -4.67
C SER A 174 -24.49 -23.80 -3.47
N ALA A 175 -23.18 -23.91 -3.61
CA ALA A 175 -22.23 -23.49 -2.59
C ALA A 175 -22.19 -21.96 -2.48
N LEU A 176 -22.11 -21.26 -3.62
CA LEU A 176 -22.15 -19.81 -3.70
C LEU A 176 -23.41 -19.22 -3.03
N THR A 177 -24.57 -19.77 -3.33
CA THR A 177 -25.84 -19.34 -2.71
C THR A 177 -25.84 -19.59 -1.20
N ARG A 178 -25.25 -20.69 -0.73
CA ARG A 178 -25.09 -20.95 0.71
C ARG A 178 -24.14 -19.94 1.35
N THR A 179 -23.02 -19.60 0.72
CA THR A 179 -22.08 -18.58 1.21
C THR A 179 -22.78 -17.25 1.43
N VAL A 180 -23.60 -16.80 0.47
CA VAL A 180 -24.37 -15.54 0.58
C VAL A 180 -25.46 -15.62 1.66
N LYS A 181 -26.14 -16.76 1.80
CA LYS A 181 -27.16 -16.96 2.83
C LYS A 181 -26.56 -16.99 4.24
N ASN A 182 -25.41 -17.62 4.38
CA ASN A 182 -24.73 -17.81 5.67
C ASN A 182 -23.86 -16.62 6.08
N SER A 183 -23.73 -15.60 5.24
CA SER A 183 -22.85 -14.45 5.48
C SER A 183 -23.31 -13.50 6.59
N GLY A 184 -24.35 -13.85 7.37
CA GLY A 184 -24.91 -12.95 8.38
C GLY A 184 -25.48 -11.68 7.76
N ASP A 185 -25.11 -10.51 8.29
CA ASP A 185 -25.65 -9.20 7.89
C ASP A 185 -24.83 -8.47 6.83
N SER A 186 -23.73 -9.05 6.33
CA SER A 186 -22.91 -8.39 5.31
C SER A 186 -22.27 -9.38 4.35
N VAL A 187 -21.75 -8.89 3.22
CA VAL A 187 -20.95 -9.64 2.27
C VAL A 187 -19.87 -8.73 1.71
N THR A 188 -18.64 -9.23 1.60
CA THR A 188 -17.57 -8.60 0.82
C THR A 188 -17.36 -9.36 -0.48
N VAL A 189 -17.43 -8.69 -1.62
CA VAL A 189 -17.25 -9.28 -2.95
C VAL A 189 -16.19 -8.54 -3.76
N LEU A 190 -15.53 -9.27 -4.65
CA LEU A 190 -14.70 -8.70 -5.72
C LEU A 190 -15.47 -8.80 -7.04
N VAL A 191 -15.69 -7.65 -7.66
CA VAL A 191 -16.38 -7.56 -8.95
C VAL A 191 -15.55 -6.81 -9.98
N ILE A 192 -15.83 -7.03 -11.26
CA ILE A 192 -15.20 -6.32 -12.37
C ILE A 192 -16.22 -6.21 -13.52
N ASP A 193 -16.17 -5.13 -14.29
CA ASP A 193 -16.98 -5.04 -15.50
C ASP A 193 -16.47 -6.00 -16.59
N SER A 194 -17.37 -6.44 -17.47
CA SER A 194 -17.08 -7.48 -18.47
C SER A 194 -16.00 -7.06 -19.49
N ASP A 195 -15.97 -5.76 -19.84
CA ASP A 195 -14.99 -5.21 -20.79
C ASP A 195 -13.58 -5.21 -20.15
N SER A 196 -13.50 -4.78 -18.89
CA SER A 196 -12.25 -4.77 -18.12
C SER A 196 -11.77 -6.18 -17.80
N GLU A 197 -12.66 -7.13 -17.50
CA GLU A 197 -12.28 -8.54 -17.33
C GLU A 197 -11.53 -9.07 -18.56
N SER A 198 -12.09 -8.84 -19.75
CA SER A 198 -11.47 -9.22 -21.02
C SER A 198 -10.08 -8.60 -21.19
N CYS A 199 -9.94 -7.37 -20.72
CA CYS A 199 -8.69 -6.62 -20.72
C CYS A 199 -7.64 -7.23 -19.77
N TYR A 200 -8.05 -7.60 -18.56
CA TYR A 200 -7.19 -8.27 -17.58
C TYR A 200 -6.74 -9.64 -18.08
N ILE A 201 -7.66 -10.44 -18.64
CA ILE A 201 -7.35 -11.78 -19.18
C ILE A 201 -6.36 -11.68 -20.35
N ARG A 202 -6.61 -10.79 -21.31
CA ARG A 202 -5.73 -10.58 -22.48
C ARG A 202 -4.30 -10.24 -22.06
N ARG A 203 -4.16 -9.44 -20.99
CA ARG A 203 -2.87 -9.01 -20.45
C ARG A 203 -2.27 -9.99 -19.44
N LYS A 204 -2.90 -11.14 -19.20
CA LYS A 204 -2.50 -12.11 -18.16
C LYS A 204 -2.37 -11.45 -16.78
N MET A 205 -3.23 -10.46 -16.52
CA MET A 205 -3.33 -9.73 -15.28
C MET A 205 -4.27 -10.49 -14.32
N PRO A 206 -3.79 -10.93 -13.13
CA PRO A 206 -4.69 -11.47 -12.13
C PRO A 206 -5.70 -10.41 -11.65
N ILE A 207 -6.93 -10.86 -11.40
CA ILE A 207 -8.02 -10.09 -10.77
C ILE A 207 -8.11 -10.56 -9.32
N MET A 208 -7.58 -9.76 -8.39
CA MET A 208 -7.42 -10.12 -6.97
C MET A 208 -7.74 -8.91 -6.09
N PRO A 209 -8.08 -9.10 -4.79
CA PRO A 209 -8.33 -8.00 -3.86
C PRO A 209 -7.19 -6.98 -3.78
N VAL A 210 -5.93 -7.42 -3.88
CA VAL A 210 -4.73 -6.56 -3.82
C VAL A 210 -4.66 -5.50 -4.93
N VAL A 211 -5.28 -5.73 -6.09
CA VAL A 211 -5.29 -4.76 -7.19
C VAL A 211 -6.62 -4.03 -7.29
N ALA A 212 -7.56 -4.35 -6.41
CA ALA A 212 -8.89 -3.80 -6.43
C ALA A 212 -8.94 -2.42 -5.77
N GLN A 213 -9.82 -1.57 -6.26
CA GLN A 213 -10.27 -0.39 -5.52
C GLN A 213 -11.23 -0.84 -4.41
N SER A 214 -11.02 -0.33 -3.20
CA SER A 214 -11.88 -0.60 -2.04
C SER A 214 -13.14 0.28 -2.08
N PHE A 215 -14.29 -0.31 -1.75
CA PHE A 215 -15.57 0.39 -1.61
C PHE A 215 -16.28 -0.07 -0.34
N ASN A 216 -16.68 0.90 0.51
CA ASN A 216 -17.43 0.68 1.75
C ASN A 216 -16.78 -0.31 2.75
N LEU A 217 -15.46 -0.49 2.72
CA LEU A 217 -14.80 -1.34 3.70
C LEU A 217 -15.02 -0.76 5.12
N PRO A 218 -15.49 -1.57 6.08
CA PRO A 218 -15.93 -1.07 7.40
C PRO A 218 -14.76 -0.71 8.33
N HIS A 219 -13.55 -1.14 7.98
CA HIS A 219 -12.36 -0.94 8.78
C HIS A 219 -11.19 -0.59 7.88
N ASN A 220 -10.42 0.42 8.27
CA ASN A 220 -9.23 0.85 7.53
C ASN A 220 -8.03 0.83 8.48
N ALA A 221 -6.89 0.42 7.96
CA ALA A 221 -5.63 0.61 8.67
C ALA A 221 -5.27 2.10 8.64
N LYS A 222 -4.79 2.62 9.77
CA LYS A 222 -4.37 4.01 9.92
C LYS A 222 -2.87 4.08 10.10
N THR A 223 -2.22 4.92 9.32
CA THR A 223 -0.81 5.27 9.51
C THR A 223 -0.69 6.53 10.36
N MET A 224 0.23 6.51 11.31
CA MET A 224 0.49 7.57 12.28
C MET A 224 1.96 7.93 12.23
N ASN A 225 2.24 9.18 11.87
CA ASN A 225 3.59 9.71 11.84
C ASN A 225 3.87 10.42 13.16
N LEU A 226 4.83 9.91 13.93
CA LEU A 226 5.14 10.33 15.28
C LEU A 226 6.52 10.97 15.35
N VAL A 227 6.60 12.16 15.95
CA VAL A 227 7.87 12.82 16.28
C VAL A 227 8.09 12.69 17.78
N LYS A 228 9.27 12.22 18.19
CA LYS A 228 9.62 11.98 19.58
C LYS A 228 9.60 13.30 20.37
N GLY A 229 8.83 13.33 21.46
CA GLY A 229 8.81 14.44 22.41
C GLY A 229 9.93 14.32 23.46
N SER A 230 9.93 15.23 24.44
CA SER A 230 10.83 15.16 25.60
C SER A 230 10.71 13.84 26.36
N ASP A 231 9.49 13.32 26.46
CA ASP A 231 9.13 12.13 27.24
C ASP A 231 8.86 10.91 26.34
N GLY A 232 9.43 10.93 25.13
CA GLY A 232 9.24 9.86 24.15
C GLY A 232 8.02 10.07 23.25
N TYR A 233 7.46 8.97 22.75
CA TYR A 233 6.29 9.00 21.86
C TYR A 233 4.95 9.04 22.62
N GLY A 234 4.95 8.66 23.90
CA GLY A 234 3.78 8.64 24.79
C GLY A 234 2.79 7.51 24.53
N PHE A 235 3.30 6.30 24.30
CA PHE A 235 2.50 5.07 24.23
C PHE A 235 3.31 3.86 24.73
N LEU A 236 2.60 2.81 25.12
CA LEU A 236 3.15 1.50 25.45
C LEU A 236 2.86 0.50 24.34
N LEU A 237 3.89 -0.22 23.87
CA LEU A 237 3.71 -1.38 23.00
C LEU A 237 3.64 -2.65 23.86
N LYS A 238 2.50 -3.34 23.84
CA LYS A 238 2.28 -4.56 24.62
C LYS A 238 2.11 -5.78 23.72
N GLN A 239 2.79 -6.88 24.06
CA GLN A 239 2.48 -8.18 23.46
C GLN A 239 1.33 -8.84 24.21
N GLU A 240 0.22 -9.07 23.51
CA GLU A 240 -0.97 -9.73 24.05
C GLU A 240 -1.22 -11.06 23.31
N LYS A 241 -1.93 -12.00 23.96
CA LYS A 241 -2.37 -13.23 23.30
C LYS A 241 -3.83 -13.06 22.90
N LEU A 242 -4.13 -13.21 21.61
CA LEU A 242 -5.50 -13.13 21.15
C LEU A 242 -6.28 -14.36 21.62
N ALA A 243 -7.34 -14.15 22.40
CA ALA A 243 -8.09 -15.20 23.09
C ALA A 243 -8.57 -16.34 22.17
N SER A 244 -8.90 -16.01 20.91
CA SER A 244 -9.44 -16.97 19.93
C SER A 244 -8.41 -17.87 19.25
N THR A 245 -7.12 -17.50 19.24
CA THR A 245 -6.11 -18.20 18.41
C THR A 245 -4.80 -18.48 19.15
N GLN A 246 -4.63 -17.98 20.38
CA GLN A 246 -3.35 -17.95 21.10
C GLN A 246 -2.21 -17.24 20.35
N GLN A 247 -2.51 -16.59 19.22
CA GLN A 247 -1.55 -15.82 18.45
C GLN A 247 -1.08 -14.63 19.27
N LYS A 248 0.23 -14.43 19.32
CA LYS A 248 0.84 -13.22 19.89
C LYS A 248 0.55 -12.05 18.95
N VAL A 249 0.02 -10.97 19.50
CA VAL A 249 -0.26 -9.73 18.78
C VAL A 249 0.36 -8.55 19.53
N HIS A 250 0.65 -7.48 18.81
CA HIS A 250 1.21 -6.26 19.37
C HIS A 250 0.15 -5.17 19.40
N VAL A 251 -0.14 -4.68 20.61
CA VAL A 251 -1.22 -3.75 20.90
C VAL A 251 -0.64 -2.44 21.41
N LEU A 252 -1.13 -1.32 20.89
CA LEU A 252 -0.83 0.02 21.35
C LEU A 252 -1.69 0.30 22.59
N ARG A 253 -1.06 0.64 23.71
CA ARG A 253 -1.69 0.81 25.02
C ARG A 253 -1.19 2.08 25.69
N GLU A 254 -1.92 2.54 26.71
CA GLU A 254 -1.48 3.59 27.63
C GLU A 254 -1.02 4.84 26.86
N VAL A 255 -1.88 5.32 25.95
CA VAL A 255 -1.61 6.53 25.18
C VAL A 255 -1.71 7.75 26.09
N ASP A 256 -0.58 8.43 26.30
CA ASP A 256 -0.48 9.56 27.23
C ASP A 256 -1.21 10.80 26.71
N VAL A 257 -1.87 11.53 27.61
CA VAL A 257 -2.59 12.77 27.24
C VAL A 257 -1.59 13.87 26.85
N GLY A 258 -1.83 14.50 25.70
CA GLY A 258 -0.95 15.53 25.13
C GLY A 258 0.31 14.97 24.47
N SER A 259 0.44 13.65 24.35
CA SER A 259 1.59 13.02 23.71
C SER A 259 1.59 13.13 22.18
N PRO A 260 2.75 12.95 21.53
CA PRO A 260 2.81 12.78 20.08
C PRO A 260 1.90 11.65 19.57
N ALA A 261 1.79 10.55 20.31
CA ALA A 261 0.89 9.43 20.00
C ALA A 261 -0.58 9.86 19.94
N GLN A 262 -1.07 10.54 20.98
CA GLN A 262 -2.44 11.06 20.97
C GLN A 262 -2.64 12.09 19.86
N GLY A 263 -1.66 12.96 19.63
CA GLY A 263 -1.70 13.99 18.58
C GLY A 263 -1.80 13.41 17.16
N ALA A 264 -1.17 12.26 16.90
CA ALA A 264 -1.33 11.52 15.65
C ALA A 264 -2.64 10.72 15.58
N GLY A 265 -3.43 10.74 16.66
CA GLY A 265 -4.70 10.04 16.83
C GLY A 265 -4.53 8.54 17.04
N MET A 266 -3.49 8.12 17.77
CA MET A 266 -3.38 6.75 18.25
C MET A 266 -4.49 6.45 19.25
N GLU A 267 -5.15 5.31 19.10
CA GLU A 267 -6.18 4.86 20.04
C GLU A 267 -5.68 3.67 20.89
N ASP A 268 -6.03 3.67 22.19
CA ASP A 268 -5.71 2.55 23.07
C ASP A 268 -6.45 1.28 22.61
N GLY A 269 -5.69 0.18 22.50
CA GLY A 269 -6.22 -1.12 22.10
C GLY A 269 -6.09 -1.42 20.60
N GLU A 270 -5.52 -0.52 19.80
CA GLU A 270 -5.25 -0.79 18.39
C GLU A 270 -4.09 -1.78 18.20
N LEU A 271 -4.20 -2.62 17.17
CA LEU A 271 -3.20 -3.61 16.79
C LEU A 271 -2.19 -2.97 15.84
N LEU A 272 -0.92 -3.02 16.19
CA LEU A 272 0.16 -2.60 15.31
C LEU A 272 0.30 -3.60 14.16
N LEU A 273 0.32 -3.09 12.94
CA LEU A 273 0.43 -3.85 11.69
C LEU A 273 1.78 -3.66 11.01
N ALA A 274 2.32 -2.43 11.01
CA ALA A 274 3.58 -2.11 10.36
C ALA A 274 4.35 -0.99 11.09
N VAL A 275 5.68 -1.01 10.95
CA VAL A 275 6.60 0.05 11.41
C VAL A 275 7.40 0.52 10.20
N ASN A 276 7.33 1.81 9.89
CA ASN A 276 7.92 2.45 8.71
C ASN A 276 7.57 1.75 7.39
N GLY A 277 6.30 1.32 7.27
CA GLY A 277 5.80 0.61 6.10
C GLY A 277 6.17 -0.88 6.04
N GLU A 278 6.96 -1.39 6.97
CA GLU A 278 7.29 -2.82 7.03
C GLU A 278 6.31 -3.59 7.94
N PRO A 279 5.63 -4.64 7.42
CA PRO A 279 4.73 -5.47 8.21
C PRO A 279 5.46 -6.16 9.37
N ILE A 280 4.80 -6.25 10.53
CA ILE A 280 5.40 -6.83 11.74
C ILE A 280 4.80 -8.19 12.16
N GLU A 281 3.89 -8.77 11.37
CA GLU A 281 3.16 -9.98 11.76
C GLU A 281 4.06 -11.20 12.05
N SER A 282 5.21 -11.30 11.37
CA SER A 282 6.19 -12.38 11.57
C SER A 282 7.34 -12.01 12.51
N MET A 283 7.33 -10.81 13.11
CA MET A 283 8.41 -10.33 13.97
C MET A 283 8.18 -10.66 15.43
N GLU A 284 9.24 -10.91 16.19
CA GLU A 284 9.15 -10.99 17.65
C GLU A 284 9.07 -9.59 18.27
N HIS A 285 8.51 -9.51 19.48
CA HIS A 285 8.28 -8.24 20.17
C HIS A 285 9.54 -7.38 20.30
N GLU A 286 10.67 -7.99 20.64
CA GLU A 286 11.92 -7.28 20.86
C GLU A 286 12.47 -6.65 19.57
N ASP A 287 12.29 -7.32 18.43
CA ASP A 287 12.73 -6.81 17.13
C ASP A 287 11.87 -5.62 16.69
N ILE A 288 10.57 -5.65 16.98
CA ILE A 288 9.66 -4.53 16.72
C ILE A 288 10.06 -3.32 17.57
N VAL A 289 10.29 -3.54 18.88
CA VAL A 289 10.74 -2.46 19.79
C VAL A 289 12.08 -1.90 19.33
N ARG A 290 13.02 -2.77 18.93
CA ARG A 290 14.32 -2.35 18.39
C ARG A 290 14.13 -1.50 17.13
N LYS A 291 13.26 -1.91 16.21
CA LYS A 291 12.95 -1.20 14.97
C LYS A 291 12.37 0.21 15.24
N ILE A 292 11.43 0.32 16.18
CA ILE A 292 10.88 1.62 16.61
C ILE A 292 11.99 2.51 17.19
N ARG A 293 12.84 1.98 18.08
CA ARG A 293 13.95 2.73 18.70
C ARG A 293 15.01 3.16 17.68
N GLN A 294 15.32 2.31 16.72
CA GLN A 294 16.27 2.60 15.65
C GLN A 294 15.77 3.64 14.65
N SER A 295 14.47 3.93 14.65
CA SER A 295 13.88 4.99 13.81
C SER A 295 14.29 6.40 14.29
N GLY A 296 14.92 6.53 15.46
CA GLY A 296 15.36 7.80 16.00
C GLY A 296 14.19 8.63 16.52
N ASP A 297 14.11 9.89 16.07
CA ASP A 297 13.09 10.85 16.52
C ASP A 297 11.80 10.80 15.68
N LYS A 298 11.79 10.05 14.58
CA LYS A 298 10.67 10.00 13.63
C LYS A 298 10.31 8.54 13.36
N VAL A 299 9.07 8.15 13.64
CA VAL A 299 8.56 6.80 13.31
C VAL A 299 7.17 6.86 12.69
N SER A 300 6.92 6.02 11.71
CA SER A 300 5.60 5.81 11.11
C SER A 300 5.03 4.48 11.59
N LEU A 301 3.88 4.49 12.26
CA LEU A 301 3.22 3.28 12.76
C LEU A 301 1.88 3.09 12.05
N THR A 302 1.66 1.91 11.48
CA THR A 302 0.36 1.55 10.89
C THR A 302 -0.36 0.60 11.82
N ALA A 303 -1.59 0.96 12.22
CA ALA A 303 -2.39 0.18 13.17
C ALA A 303 -3.83 -0.03 12.66
N ILE A 304 -4.56 -0.94 13.29
CA ILE A 304 -5.99 -1.18 13.04
C ILE A 304 -6.70 -1.60 14.33
N SER A 305 -8.00 -1.32 14.41
CA SER A 305 -8.84 -1.82 15.49
C SER A 305 -8.91 -3.36 15.52
N ILE A 306 -9.10 -3.92 16.72
CA ILE A 306 -9.27 -5.38 16.91
C ILE A 306 -10.44 -5.96 16.08
N PRO A 307 -11.63 -5.32 16.02
CA PRO A 307 -12.70 -5.75 15.13
C PRO A 307 -12.27 -5.74 13.65
N GLY A 308 -11.53 -4.71 13.24
CA GLY A 308 -10.98 -4.61 11.88
C GLY A 308 -10.03 -5.74 11.53
N ARG A 309 -9.13 -6.12 12.44
CA ARG A 309 -8.27 -7.30 12.24
C ARG A 309 -9.11 -8.57 12.08
N GLY A 310 -10.17 -8.73 12.86
CA GLY A 310 -11.11 -9.85 12.74
C GLY A 310 -11.72 -9.94 11.34
N PHE A 311 -12.28 -8.82 10.86
CA PHE A 311 -12.85 -8.71 9.51
C PHE A 311 -11.88 -9.13 8.41
N TYR A 312 -10.68 -8.56 8.37
CA TYR A 312 -9.69 -8.86 7.32
C TYR A 312 -9.19 -10.31 7.38
N ARG A 313 -9.07 -10.88 8.59
CA ARG A 313 -8.71 -12.29 8.77
C ARG A 313 -9.78 -13.23 8.23
N GLU A 314 -11.06 -12.95 8.46
CA GLU A 314 -12.16 -13.74 7.90
C GLU A 314 -12.15 -13.73 6.37
N LEU A 315 -11.75 -12.60 5.78
CA LEU A 315 -11.57 -12.48 4.34
C LEU A 315 -10.28 -13.12 3.82
N GLY A 316 -9.33 -13.49 4.69
CA GLY A 316 -8.03 -14.03 4.28
C GLY A 316 -7.18 -13.03 3.50
N ILE A 317 -7.35 -11.72 3.75
CA ILE A 317 -6.58 -10.65 3.11
C ILE A 317 -5.94 -9.74 4.16
N SER A 318 -4.81 -9.13 3.84
CA SER A 318 -4.14 -8.22 4.78
C SER A 318 -4.80 -6.84 4.78
N PRO A 319 -5.03 -6.21 5.95
CA PRO A 319 -5.47 -4.81 6.02
C PRO A 319 -4.47 -3.83 5.39
N LEU A 320 -3.18 -4.21 5.33
CA LEU A 320 -2.13 -3.42 4.68
C LEU A 320 -2.28 -3.36 3.16
N LEU A 321 -3.23 -4.10 2.54
CA LEU A 321 -3.52 -3.96 1.11
C LEU A 321 -4.29 -2.67 0.78
N PHE A 322 -4.95 -2.08 1.79
CA PHE A 322 -5.88 -0.95 1.62
C PHE A 322 -5.46 0.27 2.43
N HIS A 323 -4.18 0.35 2.84
CA HIS A 323 -3.72 1.56 3.51
C HIS A 323 -3.75 2.71 2.49
N GLU A 324 -4.49 3.76 2.80
CA GLU A 324 -4.33 5.04 2.12
C GLU A 324 -3.23 5.79 2.86
N ASP A 325 -2.16 6.15 2.16
CA ASP A 325 -1.15 7.05 2.71
C ASP A 325 -1.85 8.34 3.14
N CYS A 326 -1.61 8.75 4.39
CA CYS A 326 -2.27 9.89 5.00
C CYS A 326 -2.35 11.08 4.04
N SER A 327 -3.55 11.62 3.89
CA SER A 327 -3.85 12.79 3.08
C SER A 327 -2.82 13.91 3.27
N HIS A 328 -2.48 14.57 2.16
CA HIS A 328 -1.47 15.61 1.92
C HIS A 328 -1.33 16.74 2.96
N HIS A 329 -2.18 16.80 3.98
CA HIS A 329 -2.12 17.78 5.06
C HIS A 329 -1.17 17.37 6.20
N CYS A 330 -0.99 16.07 6.46
CA CYS A 330 -0.14 15.61 7.57
C CYS A 330 1.36 15.58 7.22
N ILE A 331 1.71 15.44 5.93
CA ILE A 331 3.11 15.28 5.47
C ILE A 331 3.89 16.60 5.50
N LYS A 332 3.26 17.73 5.14
CA LYS A 332 3.95 19.04 5.18
C LYS A 332 4.41 19.40 6.59
N ASN A 333 3.59 19.11 7.60
CA ASN A 333 3.96 19.32 9.01
C ASN A 333 5.06 18.36 9.50
N TRP A 334 5.27 17.22 8.82
CA TRP A 334 6.23 16.19 9.18
C TRP A 334 7.64 16.48 8.68
N GLU A 335 7.77 17.06 7.48
CA GLU A 335 9.06 17.45 6.90
C GLU A 335 9.56 18.78 7.49
N ASP A 336 8.64 19.72 7.77
CA ASP A 336 8.96 21.05 8.30
C ASP A 336 9.12 21.12 9.83
N ALA A 337 8.96 20.00 10.55
CA ALA A 337 9.09 19.98 12.01
C ALA A 337 10.54 20.33 12.42
N PRO A 338 10.79 21.46 13.11
CA PRO A 338 12.14 21.89 13.43
C PRO A 338 12.80 20.87 14.36
N LEU A 339 13.91 20.28 13.90
CA LEU A 339 14.87 19.58 14.75
C LEU A 339 15.30 20.55 15.86
N ARG A 340 14.73 20.42 17.06
CA ARG A 340 15.16 21.22 18.20
C ARG A 340 16.59 20.78 18.54
N LYS A 341 17.56 21.63 18.18
CA LYS A 341 18.94 21.50 18.63
C LYS A 341 18.96 21.38 20.16
N PRO A 342 19.78 20.50 20.74
CA PRO A 342 19.90 20.38 22.18
C PRO A 342 20.34 21.73 22.76
N THR A 343 19.50 22.31 23.63
CA THR A 343 19.80 23.50 24.42
C THR A 343 20.96 23.19 25.36
N LYS A 344 22.18 23.59 24.99
CA LYS A 344 23.27 23.75 25.95
C LYS A 344 23.25 25.18 26.48
N TYR A 345 23.06 25.28 27.80
CA TYR A 345 23.24 26.51 28.55
C TYR A 345 24.74 26.77 28.80
N ASN A 346 25.08 28.06 28.72
CA ASN A 346 26.18 28.81 29.34
C ASN A 346 27.54 29.06 28.64
N GLN A 347 27.75 30.37 28.46
CA GLN A 347 28.89 31.24 28.78
C GLN A 347 29.83 31.71 27.66
N ASP A 348 29.59 32.99 27.31
CA ASP A 348 30.53 34.10 27.15
C ASP A 348 31.85 33.88 26.39
N ARG A 349 31.96 34.50 25.20
CA ARG A 349 32.90 35.62 24.94
C ARG A 349 32.82 36.13 23.50
N GLU A 350 32.95 37.46 23.40
CA GLU A 350 33.17 38.28 22.20
C GLU A 350 34.38 37.80 21.37
N GLU A 351 34.34 37.93 20.03
CA GLU A 351 34.98 39.03 19.28
C GLU A 351 34.84 38.81 17.76
N ALA A 352 35.20 39.86 17.01
CA ALA A 352 34.74 40.18 15.68
C ALA A 352 35.55 39.57 14.50
N ASP A 353 34.88 39.63 13.35
CA ASP A 353 35.38 40.09 12.05
C ASP A 353 35.88 39.11 10.98
N SER A 354 35.55 39.52 9.75
CA SER A 354 36.15 39.23 8.43
C SER A 354 35.67 38.03 7.59
N GLY A 355 34.71 38.35 6.70
CA GLY A 355 34.74 38.17 5.23
C GLY A 355 35.39 36.92 4.59
N PHE A 356 34.64 36.21 3.73
CA PHE A 356 34.72 36.32 2.25
C PHE A 356 34.01 35.14 1.52
N HIS A 357 33.46 35.50 0.35
CA HIS A 357 33.12 34.71 -0.83
C HIS A 357 31.91 33.75 -0.86
N SER A 358 30.85 34.29 -1.50
CA SER A 358 29.82 33.59 -2.25
C SER A 358 30.43 32.79 -3.41
N GLY A 359 30.33 31.46 -3.32
CA GLY A 359 30.42 30.54 -4.45
C GLY A 359 29.09 29.82 -4.55
N TYR A 360 28.31 30.15 -5.58
CA TYR A 360 27.09 29.44 -5.93
C TYR A 360 27.49 28.05 -6.47
N VAL A 361 27.27 27.01 -5.68
CA VAL A 361 27.36 25.61 -6.12
C VAL A 361 25.94 25.18 -6.46
N PRO A 362 25.64 24.71 -7.68
CA PRO A 362 24.33 24.13 -7.96
C PRO A 362 24.14 22.91 -7.05
N GLU A 363 23.11 22.95 -6.21
CA GLU A 363 22.68 21.81 -5.40
C GLU A 363 22.44 20.61 -6.33
N MET A 364 23.20 19.54 -6.11
CA MET A 364 22.91 18.24 -6.72
C MET A 364 21.56 17.73 -6.17
N PRO A 365 20.69 17.16 -7.01
CA PRO A 365 19.44 16.59 -6.52
C PRO A 365 19.72 15.48 -5.50
N GLU A 366 19.03 15.54 -4.36
CA GLU A 366 19.12 14.54 -3.30
C GLU A 366 18.79 13.16 -3.86
N THR A 367 19.82 12.34 -4.07
CA THR A 367 19.67 11.00 -4.63
C THR A 367 19.38 10.02 -3.49
N VAL A 368 18.10 9.73 -3.24
CA VAL A 368 17.69 8.75 -2.22
C VAL A 368 17.58 7.38 -2.87
N ARG A 369 18.55 6.49 -2.58
CA ARG A 369 18.52 5.09 -3.03
C ARG A 369 17.67 4.22 -2.11
N ILE A 370 16.76 3.42 -2.67
CA ILE A 370 15.82 2.58 -1.90
C ILE A 370 15.93 1.13 -2.34
N GLN A 371 16.48 0.26 -1.49
CA GLN A 371 16.57 -1.17 -1.81
C GLN A 371 15.22 -1.86 -1.59
N VAL A 372 14.71 -2.53 -2.63
CA VAL A 372 13.48 -3.33 -2.52
C VAL A 372 13.83 -4.73 -1.99
N GLY A 373 14.26 -4.81 -0.72
CA GLY A 373 14.94 -5.96 -0.11
C GLY A 373 14.09 -6.90 0.77
N PRO A 374 14.66 -8.04 1.22
CA PRO A 374 14.00 -9.03 2.07
C PRO A 374 14.79 -9.29 3.37
N HIS A 375 14.30 -8.90 4.54
CA HIS A 375 15.08 -9.10 5.77
C HIS A 375 14.32 -9.89 6.83
N CYS A 376 14.66 -11.18 6.94
CA CYS A 376 14.60 -11.96 8.18
C CYS A 376 15.71 -13.03 8.13
N PHE A 377 16.68 -12.96 9.04
CA PHE A 377 17.62 -14.06 9.33
C PHE A 377 17.49 -14.48 10.80
N THR A 378 17.56 -15.79 10.99
CA THR A 378 17.34 -16.62 12.19
C THR A 378 18.57 -16.75 13.12
N ALA A 379 18.37 -16.83 14.45
CA ALA A 379 18.97 -17.84 15.36
C ALA A 379 18.45 -17.72 16.82
N VAL A 380 18.40 -18.86 17.51
CA VAL A 380 17.64 -19.20 18.73
C VAL A 380 18.42 -18.92 20.03
N ARG A 381 17.78 -18.39 21.10
CA ARG A 381 17.59 -19.02 22.44
C ARG A 381 17.31 -18.06 23.61
N HIS A 382 16.40 -18.55 24.45
CA HIS A 382 16.12 -18.31 25.87
C HIS A 382 15.17 -17.18 26.30
N GLU A 383 14.15 -17.64 27.02
CA GLU A 383 13.09 -16.94 27.74
C GLU A 383 13.59 -15.75 28.57
N TYR A 384 12.79 -14.68 28.63
CA TYR A 384 12.26 -14.12 29.87
C TYR A 384 11.12 -13.13 29.54
N VAL A 385 9.99 -13.26 30.23
CA VAL A 385 8.86 -12.30 30.16
C VAL A 385 9.34 -10.94 30.67
N ARG A 386 9.29 -9.89 29.85
CA ARG A 386 9.53 -8.51 30.31
C ARG A 386 8.60 -7.50 29.63
N THR A 387 7.87 -6.78 30.47
CA THR A 387 7.21 -5.50 30.18
C THR A 387 8.27 -4.40 30.08
N TRP A 388 8.16 -3.50 29.11
CA TRP A 388 9.09 -2.36 28.97
C TRP A 388 8.36 -1.10 28.51
N HIS A 389 8.72 0.04 29.10
CA HIS A 389 8.27 1.36 28.68
C HIS A 389 9.17 1.89 27.55
N ALA A 390 8.57 2.49 26.53
CA ALA A 390 9.30 3.14 25.44
C ALA A 390 9.57 4.61 25.84
N VAL A 391 10.72 4.83 26.51
CA VAL A 391 11.25 6.18 26.79
C VAL A 391 12.04 6.71 25.60
#